data_AF-A0A1J3K842-F1
#
_entry.id   AF-A0A1J3K842-F1
#
_cell.length_a   1.000
_cell.length_b   1.000
_cell.length_c   1.000
_cell.angle_alpha   90.00
_cell.angle_beta   90.00
_cell.angle_gamma   90.00
#
_symmetry.space_group_name_H-M   'P 1'
#
loop_
_entity.id
_entity.type
_entity.pdbx_description
1 polymer ?
#
loop_
_entity_poly.entity_id
_entity_poly.type
_entity_poly.pdbx_seq_one_letter_code
_entity_poly.pdbx_strand_id
1 'polypeptide(L)'
;LLKRPGSLFINELARREKFSEERYGSVRRAYIVCKDDKALTEEYQRWMIDNYSVDFVTEIEGADHIPMISQPQLLSERILEIGEKFA
;
A
#
# COMPACT_ATOMS: atom_id res chain seq x y z
N LEU A 1 23.04 6.27 -24.18
CA LEU A 1 22.00 5.63 -23.32
C LEU A 1 20.81 6.57 -23.23
N LEU A 2 19.66 6.19 -23.78
CA LEU A 2 18.40 6.95 -23.65
C LEU A 2 17.81 6.67 -22.26
N LYS A 3 18.23 7.44 -21.26
CA LYS A 3 17.64 7.39 -19.92
C LYS A 3 16.44 8.33 -19.89
N ARG A 4 15.23 7.81 -19.75
CA ARG A 4 14.05 8.62 -19.45
C ARG A 4 14.22 9.17 -18.03
N PRO A 5 14.24 10.49 -17.82
CA PRO A 5 14.26 11.05 -16.48
C PRO A 5 13.00 10.58 -15.74
N GLY A 6 13.16 9.96 -14.58
CA GLY A 6 12.04 9.70 -13.68
C GLY A 6 11.60 11.02 -13.04
N SER A 7 10.35 11.44 -13.26
CA SER A 7 9.78 12.60 -12.55
C SER A 7 9.21 12.13 -11.22
N LEU A 8 10.08 11.92 -10.24
CA LEU A 8 9.67 11.55 -8.88
C LEU A 8 9.28 12.76 -8.01
N PHE A 9 9.30 13.97 -8.58
CA PHE A 9 8.96 15.23 -7.91
C PHE A 9 9.62 15.43 -6.52
N ILE A 10 10.82 14.85 -6.32
CA ILE A 10 11.44 14.73 -4.99
C ILE A 10 11.71 16.12 -4.39
N ASN A 11 12.20 17.06 -5.20
CA ASN A 11 12.51 18.41 -4.76
C ASN A 11 11.26 19.20 -4.38
N GLU A 12 10.16 18.98 -5.11
CA GLU A 12 8.86 19.59 -4.83
C GLU A 12 8.22 18.99 -3.58
N LEU A 13 8.29 17.67 -3.42
CA LEU A 13 7.80 16.95 -2.24
C LEU A 13 8.57 17.35 -0.98
N ALA A 14 9.90 17.55 -1.07
CA ALA A 14 10.73 18.01 0.04
C ALA A 14 10.36 19.41 0.56
N ARG A 15 9.69 20.23 -0.26
CA ARG A 15 9.23 21.58 0.10
C ARG A 15 7.76 21.62 0.54
N ARG A 16 7.04 20.50 0.44
CA ARG A 16 5.65 20.43 0.91
C ARG A 16 5.60 20.28 2.42
N GLU A 17 4.54 20.80 3.01
CA GLU A 17 4.23 20.55 4.41
C GLU A 17 4.05 19.05 4.64
N LYS A 18 4.50 18.58 5.80
CA LYS A 18 4.30 17.19 6.22
C LYS A 18 2.81 16.92 6.45
N PHE A 19 2.42 15.67 6.30
CA PHE A 19 1.09 15.22 6.70
C PHE A 19 0.83 15.47 8.19
N SER A 20 -0.42 15.75 8.56
CA SER A 20 -0.84 16.02 9.94
C SER A 20 -1.74 14.93 10.49
N GLU A 21 -1.71 14.75 11.81
CA GLU A 21 -2.58 13.81 12.52
C GLU A 21 -4.06 14.17 12.41
N GLU A 22 -4.40 15.46 12.47
CA GLU A 22 -5.79 15.93 12.38
C GLU A 22 -6.44 15.57 11.03
N ARG A 23 -5.66 15.52 9.95
CA ARG A 23 -6.18 15.25 8.58
C ARG A 23 -5.78 13.88 8.06
N TYR A 24 -4.51 13.68 7.73
CA TYR A 24 -4.08 12.43 7.11
C TYR A 24 -4.04 11.29 8.12
N GLY A 25 -3.55 11.56 9.33
CA GLY A 25 -3.47 10.56 10.40
C GLY A 25 -4.83 10.11 10.92
N SER A 26 -5.87 10.95 10.79
CA SER A 26 -7.22 10.67 11.29
C SER A 26 -8.02 9.67 10.44
N VAL A 27 -7.57 9.38 9.22
CA VAL A 27 -8.21 8.40 8.35
C VAL A 27 -7.73 7.00 8.73
N ARG A 28 -8.67 6.07 8.98
CA ARG A 28 -8.38 4.64 9.19
C ARG A 28 -7.70 4.03 7.97
N ARG A 29 -6.71 3.18 8.20
CA ARG A 29 -5.86 2.58 7.19
C ARG A 29 -6.01 1.07 7.19
N ALA A 30 -6.21 0.51 6.00
CA ALA A 30 -6.05 -0.91 5.77
C ALA A 30 -4.88 -1.16 4.80
N TYR A 31 -4.23 -2.31 4.93
CA TYR A 31 -3.16 -2.76 4.04
C TYR A 31 -3.43 -4.19 3.58
N ILE A 32 -3.27 -4.46 2.29
CA ILE A 32 -3.38 -5.80 1.70
C ILE A 32 -1.97 -6.25 1.29
N VAL A 33 -1.43 -7.25 1.97
CA VAL A 33 -0.10 -7.80 1.67
C VAL A 33 -0.17 -8.74 0.47
N CYS A 34 0.64 -8.50 -0.55
CA CYS A 34 0.78 -9.39 -1.71
C CYS A 34 2.05 -10.22 -1.55
N LYS A 35 1.92 -11.52 -1.28
CA LYS A 35 3.06 -12.33 -0.80
C LYS A 35 4.08 -12.72 -1.87
N ASP A 36 3.66 -12.73 -3.13
CA ASP A 36 4.54 -13.05 -4.26
C ASP A 36 5.04 -11.78 -4.98
N ASP A 37 4.85 -10.60 -4.38
CA ASP A 37 5.33 -9.33 -4.92
C ASP A 37 6.87 -9.27 -4.91
N LYS A 38 7.44 -9.05 -6.09
CA LYS A 38 8.89 -8.93 -6.32
C LYS A 38 9.37 -7.49 -6.48
N ALA A 39 8.45 -6.54 -6.66
CA ALA A 39 8.75 -5.11 -6.73
C ALA A 39 8.72 -4.48 -5.33
N LEU A 40 7.75 -4.85 -4.50
CA LEU A 40 7.67 -4.56 -3.07
C LEU A 40 7.64 -5.88 -2.32
N THR A 41 8.80 -6.38 -1.91
CA THR A 41 8.90 -7.67 -1.21
C THR A 41 8.01 -7.71 0.03
N GLU A 42 7.54 -8.91 0.41
CA GLU A 42 6.73 -9.06 1.63
C GLU A 42 7.42 -8.42 2.84
N GLU A 43 8.73 -8.65 3.02
CA GLU A 43 9.52 -8.04 4.10
C GLU A 43 9.40 -6.50 4.11
N TYR A 44 9.48 -5.88 2.93
CA TYR A 44 9.37 -4.43 2.82
C TYR A 44 7.94 -3.95 3.13
N GLN A 45 6.92 -4.69 2.69
CA GLN A 45 5.52 -4.41 3.03
C GLN A 45 5.30 -4.49 4.56
N ARG A 46 5.85 -5.51 5.24
CA ARG A 46 5.80 -5.63 6.71
C ARG A 46 6.50 -4.46 7.39
N TRP A 47 7.69 -4.11 6.93
CA TRP A 47 8.40 -2.94 7.45
C TRP A 47 7.58 -1.65 7.33
N MET A 48 6.87 -1.45 6.21
CA MET A 48 5.98 -0.29 6.04
C MET A 48 4.83 -0.29 7.05
N ILE A 49 4.21 -1.46 7.30
CA ILE A 49 3.12 -1.62 8.26
C ILE A 49 3.60 -1.31 9.69
N ASP A 50 4.79 -1.80 10.07
CA ASP A 50 5.35 -1.58 11.39
C ASP A 50 5.76 -0.12 11.61
N ASN A 51 6.32 0.52 10.58
CA ASN A 51 6.73 1.92 10.66
C ASN A 51 5.58 2.92 10.59
N TYR A 52 4.44 2.53 10.00
CA TYR A 52 3.30 3.42 9.84
C TYR A 52 2.01 2.69 10.22
N SER A 53 1.52 2.93 11.43
CA SER A 53 0.41 2.19 12.04
C SER A 53 -0.79 2.03 11.10
N VAL A 54 -1.12 0.77 10.82
CA VAL A 54 -2.28 0.34 10.01
C VAL A 54 -3.33 -0.26 10.95
N ASP A 55 -4.59 0.11 10.80
CA ASP A 55 -5.68 -0.34 11.66
C ASP A 55 -6.14 -1.77 11.33
N PHE A 56 -5.95 -2.21 10.08
CA PHE A 56 -6.31 -3.54 9.63
C PHE A 56 -5.40 -4.05 8.51
N VAL A 57 -4.92 -5.29 8.65
CA VAL A 57 -4.04 -5.92 7.66
C VAL A 57 -4.67 -7.24 7.24
N THR A 58 -4.70 -7.47 5.93
CA THR A 58 -5.08 -8.75 5.33
C THR A 58 -4.08 -9.11 4.22
N GLU A 59 -4.13 -10.32 3.69
CA GLU A 59 -3.06 -10.88 2.85
C GLU A 59 -3.64 -11.68 1.69
N ILE A 60 -2.89 -11.74 0.58
CA ILE A 60 -3.21 -12.55 -0.59
C ILE A 60 -1.98 -13.39 -0.96
N GLU A 61 -2.11 -14.70 -0.74
CA GLU A 61 -1.18 -15.72 -1.22
C GLU A 61 -1.19 -15.76 -2.75
N GLY A 62 -0.02 -15.88 -3.40
CA GLY A 62 0.06 -15.97 -4.85
C GLY A 62 -0.23 -14.68 -5.61
N ALA A 63 -0.44 -13.54 -4.92
CA ALA A 63 -0.55 -12.23 -5.56
C ALA A 63 0.83 -11.63 -5.82
N ASP A 64 1.08 -11.29 -7.08
CA ASP A 64 2.23 -10.47 -7.46
C ASP A 64 1.97 -8.97 -7.18
N HIS A 65 2.82 -8.09 -7.72
CA HIS A 65 2.69 -6.64 -7.55
C HIS A 65 1.37 -6.05 -8.10
N ILE A 66 0.65 -6.80 -8.94
CA ILE A 66 -0.53 -6.33 -9.66
C ILE A 66 -1.71 -7.25 -9.29
N PRO A 67 -2.18 -7.25 -8.02
CA PRO A 67 -3.18 -8.20 -7.51
C PRO A 67 -4.51 -8.12 -8.24
N MET A 68 -4.85 -6.96 -8.82
CA MET A 68 -6.05 -6.78 -9.65
C MET A 68 -5.98 -7.53 -10.99
N ILE A 69 -4.80 -8.02 -11.38
CA ILE A 69 -4.60 -8.87 -12.56
C ILE A 69 -4.27 -10.30 -12.14
N SER A 70 -3.36 -10.51 -11.18
CA SER A 70 -2.92 -11.85 -10.78
C SER A 70 -3.93 -12.59 -9.90
N GLN A 71 -4.60 -11.90 -8.99
CA GLN A 71 -5.57 -12.48 -8.04
C GLN A 71 -6.85 -11.62 -7.88
N PRO A 72 -7.57 -11.28 -8.97
CA PRO A 72 -8.65 -10.29 -8.92
C PRO A 72 -9.81 -10.66 -8.00
N GLN A 73 -10.19 -11.95 -7.93
CA GLN A 73 -11.27 -12.41 -7.06
C GLN A 73 -10.89 -12.29 -5.59
N LEU A 74 -9.70 -12.78 -5.20
CA LEU A 74 -9.21 -12.66 -3.82
C LEU A 74 -9.06 -11.19 -3.43
N LEU A 75 -8.57 -10.34 -4.32
CA LEU A 75 -8.51 -8.90 -4.06
C LEU A 75 -9.90 -8.31 -3.78
N SER A 76 -10.91 -8.66 -4.58
CA SER A 76 -12.29 -8.20 -4.36
C SER A 76 -12.83 -8.65 -3.01
N GLU A 77 -12.57 -9.89 -2.60
CA GLU A 77 -12.98 -10.40 -1.29
C GLU A 77 -12.30 -9.64 -0.15
N ARG A 78 -10.99 -9.39 -0.25
CA ARG A 78 -10.24 -8.62 0.76
C ARG A 78 -10.75 -7.17 0.86
N ILE A 79 -11.14 -6.55 -0.25
CA ILE A 79 -11.73 -5.20 -0.25
C ILE A 79 -13.10 -5.20 0.45
N LEU A 80 -13.94 -6.21 0.20
CA LEU A 80 -15.23 -6.35 0.90
C LEU A 80 -15.03 -6.54 2.40
N GLU A 81 -14.08 -7.38 2.80
CA GLU A 81 -13.69 -7.59 4.20
C GLU A 81 -13.25 -6.30 4.89
N ILE A 82 -12.46 -5.46 4.21
CA ILE A 82 -12.08 -4.13 4.71
C ILE A 82 -13.33 -3.24 4.88
N GLY A 83 -14.24 -3.28 3.89
CA GLY A 83 -15.49 -2.53 3.93
C GLY A 83 -16.35 -2.91 5.14
N GLU A 84 -16.49 -4.20 5.42
CA GLU A 84 -17.21 -4.70 6.59
C GLU A 84 -16.51 -4.34 7.90
N LYS A 85 -15.17 -4.42 7.95
CA LYS A 85 -14.38 -4.07 9.13
C LYS A 85 -14.50 -2.59 9.51
N PHE A 86 -14.68 -1.72 8.51
CA PHE A 86 -14.75 -0.28 8.68
C PHE A 86 -16.15 0.32 8.48
N ALA A 87 -17.19 -0.51 8.34
CA ALA A 87 -18.57 -0.03 8.34
C ALA A 87 -18.96 0.68 9.64
#